data_AF-A0A3D6B2L1-F1
#
_entry.id   AF-A0A3D6B2L1-F1
#
_cell.length_a   1.000
_cell.length_b   1.000
_cell.length_c   1.000
_cell.angle_alpha   90.00
_cell.angle_beta   90.00
_cell.angle_gamma   90.00
#
_symmetry.space_group_name_H-M   'P 1'
#
loop_
_entity.id
_entity.type
_entity.pdbx_description
1 polymer ?
#
loop_
_entity_poly.entity_id
_entity_poly.type
_entity_poly.pdbx_seq_one_letter_code
_entity_poly.pdbx_strand_id
1 'polypeptide(L)'
;MGIIKGAISFGSNFNIGAKGPIDARMRVETLADLTTAWTTEMPAYKGMTVTCLADGNIYVLTDDNASKLDNWKLIGATYALTNAEIDNAIK
;
A
#
# COMPACT_ATOMS: atom_id res chain seq x y z
N MET A 1 -5.65 9.95 42.92
CA MET A 1 -5.62 10.35 41.49
C MET A 1 -6.23 9.19 40.71
N GLY A 2 -7.51 9.33 40.33
CA GLY A 2 -8.28 8.22 39.75
C GLY A 2 -7.92 8.00 38.29
N ILE A 3 -7.60 6.77 37.92
CA ILE A 3 -7.42 6.36 36.53
C ILE A 3 -8.78 6.50 35.85
N ILE A 4 -8.89 7.40 34.86
CA ILE A 4 -10.11 7.60 34.09
C ILE A 4 -10.33 6.33 33.26
N LYS A 5 -11.47 5.66 33.48
CA LYS A 5 -11.88 4.47 32.72
C LYS A 5 -11.99 4.85 31.24
N GLY A 6 -11.01 4.44 30.44
CA GLY A 6 -10.88 4.79 29.01
C GLY A 6 -9.55 5.43 28.61
N ALA A 7 -8.66 5.79 29.55
CA ALA A 7 -7.35 6.32 29.23
C ALA A 7 -6.28 5.22 29.19
N ILE A 8 -5.72 4.94 28.00
CA ILE A 8 -4.49 4.15 27.84
C ILE A 8 -3.30 5.10 28.01
N SER A 9 -2.52 4.91 29.07
CA SER A 9 -1.30 5.68 29.33
C SER A 9 -0.09 4.93 28.76
N PHE A 10 0.62 5.53 27.82
CA PHE A 10 1.91 5.02 27.33
C PHE A 10 3.03 5.59 28.20
N GLY A 11 3.17 5.03 29.41
CA GLY A 11 4.27 5.34 30.31
C GLY A 11 5.57 4.76 29.79
N SER A 12 6.22 5.47 28.87
CA SER A 12 7.57 5.24 28.37
C SER A 12 7.82 3.88 27.68
N ASN A 13 8.37 3.93 26.46
CA ASN A 13 8.76 2.78 25.63
C ASN A 13 7.60 1.97 25.00
N PHE A 14 6.46 2.60 24.71
CA PHE A 14 5.53 2.02 23.74
C PHE A 14 6.13 2.14 22.34
N ASN A 15 6.81 1.08 21.91
CA ASN A 15 7.26 0.94 20.54
C ASN A 15 6.22 0.09 19.82
N ILE A 16 5.49 0.67 18.87
CA ILE A 16 4.58 -0.08 17.99
C ILE A 16 5.49 -0.95 17.10
N GLY A 17 5.86 -2.13 17.59
CA GLY A 17 6.63 -3.13 16.85
C GLY A 17 5.82 -3.83 15.75
N ALA A 18 4.60 -3.35 15.48
CA ALA A 18 3.82 -3.82 14.35
C ALA A 18 4.31 -3.10 13.09
N LYS A 19 5.04 -3.82 12.24
CA LYS A 19 5.15 -3.56 10.80
C LYS A 19 3.80 -3.84 10.13
N GLY A 20 2.73 -3.27 10.67
CA GLY A 20 1.37 -3.37 10.15
C GLY A 20 0.96 -1.98 9.70
N PRO A 21 0.42 -1.83 8.48
CA PRO A 21 0.14 -0.52 7.93
C PRO A 21 -0.93 0.18 8.76
N ILE A 22 -0.56 1.32 9.36
CA ILE A 22 -1.54 2.39 9.56
C ILE A 22 -2.08 2.69 8.15
N ASP A 23 -3.41 2.66 7.95
CA ASP A 23 -4.05 2.78 6.63
C ASP A 23 -3.58 4.06 5.90
N ALA A 24 -2.47 3.95 5.20
CA ALA A 24 -1.93 4.96 4.32
C ALA A 24 -2.33 4.48 2.95
N ARG A 25 -3.44 5.02 2.45
CA ARG A 25 -3.85 4.91 1.04
C ARG A 25 -2.72 5.52 0.21
N MET A 26 -1.71 4.72 -0.07
CA MET A 26 -0.46 5.15 -0.66
C MET A 26 -0.73 5.50 -2.11
N ARG A 27 -0.21 6.65 -2.53
CA ARG A 27 -0.41 7.18 -3.87
C ARG A 27 0.95 7.42 -4.49
N VAL A 28 1.09 7.03 -5.74
CA VAL A 28 2.27 7.29 -6.56
C VAL A 28 1.84 8.05 -7.81
N GLU A 29 2.70 8.91 -8.33
CA GLU A 29 2.36 9.70 -9.51
C GLU A 29 2.32 8.82 -10.75
N THR A 30 3.35 8.00 -10.99
CA THR A 30 3.46 7.19 -12.19
C THR A 30 3.61 5.69 -11.90
N LEU A 31 3.48 4.87 -12.94
CA LEU A 31 3.65 3.42 -12.86
C LEU A 31 5.12 3.04 -12.58
N ALA A 32 6.09 3.88 -12.96
CA ALA A 32 7.50 3.68 -12.63
C ALA A 32 7.75 3.82 -11.12
N ASP A 33 7.05 4.75 -10.46
CA ASP A 33 7.13 4.99 -9.03
C ASP A 33 6.68 3.78 -8.20
N LEU A 34 5.83 2.89 -8.75
CA LEU A 34 5.51 1.60 -8.12
C LEU A 34 6.74 0.71 -7.91
N THR A 35 7.85 0.95 -8.61
CA THR A 35 9.07 0.14 -8.47
C THR A 35 10.24 0.89 -7.85
N THR A 36 10.21 2.23 -7.90
CA THR A 36 11.32 3.10 -7.47
C THR A 36 11.08 3.82 -6.15
N ALA A 37 9.83 3.95 -5.69
CA ALA A 37 9.51 4.70 -4.48
C ALA A 37 9.95 3.99 -3.17
N TRP A 38 10.22 2.68 -3.22
CA TRP A 38 10.45 1.87 -2.02
C TRP A 38 11.90 1.88 -1.59
N THR A 39 12.13 2.25 -0.33
CA THR A 39 13.47 2.29 0.27
C THR A 39 13.48 1.50 1.57
N THR A 40 14.63 1.39 2.22
CA THR A 40 14.74 0.80 3.57
C THR A 40 13.95 1.58 4.62
N GLU A 41 13.74 2.89 4.40
CA GLU A 41 12.98 3.77 5.29
C GLU A 41 11.47 3.75 4.98
N MET A 42 11.12 3.51 3.72
CA MET A 42 9.74 3.32 3.26
C MET A 42 9.58 1.94 2.60
N PRO A 43 9.59 0.86 3.41
CA PRO A 43 9.55 -0.49 2.87
C PRO A 43 8.15 -0.82 2.35
N ALA A 44 8.11 -1.37 1.14
CA ALA A 44 6.92 -2.05 0.66
C ALA A 44 6.73 -3.40 1.38
N TYR A 45 5.50 -3.91 1.36
CA TYR A 45 5.16 -5.21 1.93
C TYR A 45 4.12 -5.91 1.05
N LYS A 46 4.17 -7.24 1.03
CA LYS A 46 3.18 -8.05 0.32
C LYS A 46 1.77 -7.77 0.84
N GLY A 47 0.83 -7.57 -0.07
CA GLY A 47 -0.55 -7.16 0.21
C GLY A 47 -0.75 -5.65 0.28
N MET A 48 0.30 -4.84 0.12
CA MET A 48 0.18 -3.39 0.10
C MET A 48 -0.56 -2.91 -1.14
N THR A 49 -1.61 -2.11 -0.94
CA THR A 49 -2.38 -1.49 -2.03
C THR A 49 -1.86 -0.07 -2.29
N VAL A 50 -1.61 0.25 -3.56
CA VAL A 50 -1.10 1.55 -4.00
C VAL A 50 -1.92 2.04 -5.19
N THR A 51 -2.33 3.31 -5.15
CA THR A 51 -3.03 3.96 -6.26
C THR A 51 -2.03 4.72 -7.13
N CYS A 52 -1.98 4.40 -8.42
CA CYS A 52 -1.26 5.17 -9.43
C CYS A 52 -2.16 6.32 -9.91
N LEU A 53 -1.70 7.56 -9.75
CA LEU A 53 -2.51 8.74 -10.08
C LEU A 53 -2.55 9.02 -11.58
N ALA A 54 -1.45 8.79 -12.31
CA ALA A 54 -1.39 9.01 -13.76
C ALA A 54 -2.44 8.18 -14.51
N ASP A 55 -2.68 6.96 -14.04
CA ASP A 55 -3.56 6.00 -14.70
C ASP A 55 -4.80 5.66 -13.86
N GLY A 56 -5.04 6.35 -12.74
CA GLY A 56 -6.21 6.14 -11.88
C GLY A 56 -6.40 4.72 -11.33
N ASN A 57 -5.38 3.86 -11.44
CA ASN A 57 -5.45 2.43 -11.20
C ASN A 57 -4.91 2.04 -9.81
N ILE A 58 -5.44 0.96 -9.23
CA ILE A 58 -5.09 0.46 -7.91
C ILE A 58 -4.37 -0.87 -8.06
N TYR A 59 -3.14 -0.92 -7.58
CA TYR A 59 -2.29 -2.10 -7.63
C TYR A 59 -2.09 -2.68 -6.23
N VAL A 60 -1.95 -4.00 -6.14
CA VAL A 60 -1.52 -4.71 -4.93
C VAL A 60 -0.17 -5.36 -5.18
N LEU A 61 0.74 -5.22 -4.23
CA LEU A 61 2.00 -5.95 -4.28
C LEU A 61 1.76 -7.41 -3.88
N THR A 62 2.05 -8.35 -4.77
CA THR A 62 1.80 -9.79 -4.60
C THR A 62 2.99 -10.57 -4.04
N ASP A 63 4.16 -9.94 -3.99
CA ASP A 63 5.43 -10.54 -3.59
C ASP A 63 6.24 -9.60 -2.68
N ASP A 64 7.31 -10.07 -2.05
CA ASP A 64 8.12 -9.24 -1.14
C ASP A 64 9.06 -8.27 -1.89
N ASN A 65 9.26 -8.49 -3.19
CA ASN A 65 10.09 -7.61 -4.02
C ASN A 65 9.24 -6.57 -4.76
N ALA A 66 9.22 -5.34 -4.26
CA ALA A 66 8.47 -4.24 -4.85
C ALA A 66 9.14 -3.57 -6.06
N SER A 67 10.42 -3.88 -6.33
CA SER A 67 11.17 -3.28 -7.45
C SER A 67 10.88 -3.92 -8.81
N LYS A 68 10.02 -4.93 -8.87
CA LYS A 68 9.60 -5.58 -10.11
C LYS A 68 8.14 -5.26 -10.41
N LEU A 69 7.88 -4.75 -11.61
CA LEU A 69 6.53 -4.41 -12.05
C LEU A 69 5.60 -5.64 -12.04
N ASP A 70 6.10 -6.81 -12.45
CA ASP A 70 5.34 -8.07 -12.48
C ASP A 70 4.77 -8.49 -11.12
N ASN A 71 5.35 -7.98 -10.03
CA ASN A 71 4.87 -8.26 -8.68
C ASN A 71 3.68 -7.36 -8.30
N TRP A 72 3.37 -6.34 -9.09
CA TRP A 72 2.23 -5.43 -8.89
C TRP A 72 1.04 -5.87 -9.71
N LYS A 73 -0.01 -6.34 -9.04
CA LYS A 73 -1.24 -6.78 -9.69
C LYS A 73 -2.31 -5.70 -9.63
N LEU A 74 -2.91 -5.37 -10.78
CA LEU A 74 -4.07 -4.50 -10.84
C LEU A 74 -5.27 -5.17 -10.14
N ILE A 75 -5.88 -4.47 -9.19
CA ILE A 75 -7.04 -4.97 -8.42
C ILE A 75 -8.28 -4.09 -8.58
N GLY A 76 -8.15 -2.95 -9.24
CA GLY A 76 -9.27 -2.07 -9.52
C GLY A 76 -8.82 -0.74 -10.08
N ALA A 77 -9.80 0.07 -10.46
CA ALA A 77 -9.58 1.44 -10.93
C ALA A 77 -10.54 2.40 -10.26
N THR A 78 -10.16 3.67 -10.26
CA THR A 78 -11.02 4.78 -9.83
C THR A 78 -12.07 5.16 -10.88
N TYR A 79 -12.00 4.55 -12.07
CA TYR A 79 -12.97 4.66 -13.17
C TYR A 79 -13.49 3.28 -13.58
N ALA A 80 -14.49 3.25 -14.46
CA ALA A 80 -14.98 1.99 -15.03
C ALA A 80 -13.92 1.40 -15.98
N LEU A 81 -13.30 0.30 -15.58
CA LEU A 81 -12.36 -0.44 -16.41
C LEU A 81 -13.03 -0.94 -17.70
N THR A 82 -12.36 -0.77 -18.82
CA THR A 82 -12.78 -1.39 -20.09
C THR A 82 -12.51 -2.90 -20.08
N ASN A 83 -13.22 -3.68 -20.91
CA ASN A 83 -12.99 -5.12 -21.02
C ASN A 83 -11.54 -5.49 -21.38
N ALA A 84 -10.84 -4.63 -22.11
CA ALA A 84 -9.43 -4.83 -22.48
C ALA A 84 -8.50 -4.71 -21.26
N GLU A 85 -8.76 -3.76 -20.36
CA GLU A 85 -8.00 -3.58 -19.13
C GLU A 85 -8.26 -4.72 -18.13
N ILE A 86 -9.50 -5.21 -18.08
CA ILE A 86 -9.87 -6.37 -17.25
C ILE A 86 -9.17 -7.65 -17.75
N ASP A 87 -9.16 -7.90 -19.06
CA ASP A 87 -8.49 -9.08 -19.65
C ASP A 87 -6.97 -9.07 -19.38
N ASN A 88 -6.34 -7.90 -19.42
CA ASN A 88 -4.92 -7.74 -19.05
C ASN A 88 -4.64 -7.97 -17.56
N ALA A 89 -5.62 -7.72 -16.67
CA ALA A 89 -5.44 -7.89 -15.22
C ALA A 89 -5.63 -9.34 -14.74
N ILE A 90 -6.31 -10.17 -15.52
CA ILE A 90 -6.66 -11.57 -15.17
C ILE A 90 -5.66 -12.58 -15.76
N LYS A 91 -4.91 -12.19 -16.80
CA LYS A 91 -3.78 -12.98 -17.33
C LYS A 91 -2.63 -13.09 -16.34
#